data_AF-A0A3C0NP02-F1
#
_entry.id   AF-A0A3C0NP02-F1
#
_cell.length_a   1.000
_cell.length_b   1.000
_cell.length_c   1.000
_cell.angle_alpha   90.00
_cell.angle_beta   90.00
_cell.angle_gamma   90.00
#
_symmetry.space_group_name_H-M   'P 1'
#
loop_
_entity.id
_entity.type
_entity.pdbx_description
1 polymer ?
#
loop_
_entity_poly.entity_id
_entity_poly.type
_entity_poly.pdbx_seq_one_letter_code
_entity_poly.pdbx_strand_id
1 'polypeptide(L)'
;MKKITRRAFTVLLLAAAIIFGMTVFVLRYVDEGRDWALYFSRANAGAGGELRDRNGVVLASFDATKSAFSDDAETRVACYHVTGDYWNRTGTGALGAYWGDMQEYELLSGTTKKEPKQFTLTVDASLCRAAWNAIGYNRRGAAMLMNYKTGEVLAMVSLPSVDPINGEAKVADTAFINRCLSATFPPGSIFKLVTAAAAIEDVPDLFSRQ
;
A
#
# COMPACT_ATOMS: atom_id res chain seq x y z
N MET A 1 -44.42 -10.11 47.71
CA MET A 1 -43.10 -10.24 48.37
C MET A 1 -42.10 -11.10 47.59
N LYS A 2 -42.41 -12.34 47.15
CA LYS A 2 -41.45 -13.24 46.44
C LYS A 2 -40.83 -12.67 45.14
N LYS A 3 -41.52 -11.81 44.39
CA LYS A 3 -40.98 -11.16 43.18
C LYS A 3 -39.86 -10.16 43.47
N ILE A 4 -39.94 -9.44 44.60
CA ILE A 4 -38.92 -8.46 45.02
C ILE A 4 -37.67 -9.19 45.52
N THR A 5 -37.87 -10.25 46.31
CA THR A 5 -36.76 -11.10 46.79
C THR A 5 -35.98 -11.75 45.65
N ARG A 6 -36.67 -12.24 44.59
CA ARG A 6 -35.99 -12.82 43.41
C ARG A 6 -35.16 -11.80 42.63
N ARG A 7 -35.65 -10.57 42.48
CA ARG A 7 -34.91 -9.48 41.81
C ARG A 7 -33.69 -9.04 42.62
N ALA A 8 -33.83 -8.94 43.94
CA ALA A 8 -32.71 -8.63 44.85
C ALA A 8 -31.62 -9.71 44.80
N PHE A 9 -32.03 -10.99 44.77
CA PHE A 9 -31.09 -12.11 44.65
C PHE A 9 -30.30 -12.08 43.33
N THR A 10 -30.95 -11.80 42.19
CA THR A 10 -30.25 -11.67 40.91
C THR A 10 -29.27 -10.50 40.89
N VAL A 11 -29.59 -9.38 41.53
CA VAL A 11 -28.67 -8.22 41.64
C VAL A 11 -27.46 -8.58 42.50
N LEU A 12 -27.67 -9.29 43.62
CA LEU A 12 -26.56 -9.75 44.47
C LEU A 12 -25.65 -10.75 43.76
N LEU A 13 -26.22 -11.64 42.95
CA LEU A 13 -25.46 -12.60 42.15
C LEU A 13 -24.61 -11.88 41.09
N LEU A 14 -25.18 -10.90 40.39
CA LEU A 14 -24.44 -10.03 39.45
C LEU A 14 -23.31 -9.26 40.15
N ALA A 15 -23.58 -8.66 41.31
CA ALA A 15 -22.58 -7.95 42.08
C ALA A 15 -21.43 -8.87 42.52
N ALA A 16 -21.75 -10.08 42.98
CA ALA A 16 -20.75 -11.09 43.33
C ALA A 16 -19.90 -11.51 42.11
N ALA A 17 -20.52 -11.69 40.94
CA ALA A 17 -19.81 -12.01 39.70
C ALA A 17 -18.86 -10.88 39.27
N ILE A 18 -19.27 -9.62 39.40
CA ILE A 18 -18.43 -8.46 39.09
C ILE A 18 -17.25 -8.38 40.06
N ILE A 19 -17.48 -8.53 41.37
CA ILE A 19 -16.42 -8.50 42.38
C ILE A 19 -15.42 -9.63 42.16
N PHE A 20 -15.91 -10.84 41.89
CA PHE A 20 -15.05 -11.98 41.56
C PHE A 20 -14.23 -11.72 40.29
N GLY A 21 -14.87 -11.24 39.22
CA GLY A 21 -14.19 -10.90 37.97
C GLY A 21 -13.13 -9.81 38.15
N MET A 22 -13.44 -8.77 38.93
CA MET A 22 -12.49 -7.70 39.26
C MET A 22 -11.31 -8.22 40.08
N THR A 23 -11.57 -9.13 41.03
CA THR A 23 -10.51 -9.74 41.84
C THR A 23 -9.56 -10.58 40.98
N VAL A 24 -10.11 -11.42 40.10
CA VAL A 24 -9.31 -12.20 39.13
C VAL A 24 -8.54 -11.27 38.18
N PHE A 25 -9.17 -10.20 37.71
CA PHE A 25 -8.51 -9.21 36.85
C PHE A 25 -7.32 -8.55 37.56
N VAL A 26 -7.49 -8.08 38.80
CA VAL A 26 -6.41 -7.44 39.56
C VAL A 26 -5.26 -8.40 39.84
N LEU A 27 -5.57 -9.65 40.23
CA LEU A 27 -4.53 -10.67 40.44
C LEU A 27 -3.74 -10.93 39.15
N ARG A 28 -4.42 -11.14 38.01
CA ARG A 28 -3.76 -11.32 36.72
C ARG A 28 -3.01 -10.07 36.26
N TYR A 29 -3.52 -8.88 36.57
CA TYR A 29 -2.85 -7.62 36.25
C TYR A 29 -1.54 -7.47 37.02
N VAL A 30 -1.47 -7.90 38.28
CA VAL A 30 -0.23 -7.87 39.07
C VAL A 30 0.77 -8.90 38.56
N ASP A 31 0.31 -10.12 38.23
CA ASP A 31 1.19 -11.21 37.80
C ASP A 31 1.66 -11.07 36.34
N GLU A 32 0.74 -10.74 35.42
CA GLU A 32 0.96 -10.70 33.97
C GLU A 32 1.05 -9.26 33.41
N GLY A 33 0.95 -8.22 34.25
CA GLY A 33 0.83 -6.83 33.80
C GLY A 33 1.96 -6.37 32.89
N ARG A 34 3.18 -6.90 33.09
CA ARG A 34 4.32 -6.64 32.20
C ARG A 34 4.10 -7.20 30.79
N ASP A 35 3.54 -8.40 30.68
CA ASP A 35 3.29 -9.02 29.38
C ASP A 35 2.14 -8.34 28.65
N TRP A 36 1.13 -7.85 29.38
CA TRP A 36 0.05 -7.05 28.80
C TRP A 36 0.55 -5.68 28.33
N ALA A 37 1.39 -5.01 29.11
CA ALA A 37 2.00 -3.73 28.73
C ALA A 37 2.90 -3.86 27.48
N LEU A 38 3.56 -5.01 27.30
CA LEU A 38 4.42 -5.28 26.15
C LEU A 38 3.73 -6.03 25.02
N TYR A 39 2.45 -6.42 25.17
CA TYR A 39 1.74 -7.26 24.20
C TYR A 39 1.78 -6.67 22.81
N PHE A 40 1.38 -5.40 22.65
CA PHE A 40 1.40 -4.71 21.36
C PHE A 40 2.80 -4.58 20.78
N SER A 41 3.80 -4.29 21.62
CA SER A 41 5.18 -4.20 21.17
C SER A 41 5.68 -5.55 20.68
N ARG A 42 5.37 -6.65 21.36
CA ARG A 42 5.81 -8.00 20.99
C ARG A 42 5.04 -8.56 19.80
N ALA A 43 3.74 -8.33 19.76
CA ALA A 43 2.87 -8.78 18.67
C ALA A 43 3.22 -8.08 17.36
N ASN A 44 3.73 -6.84 17.43
CA ASN A 44 4.17 -6.09 16.25
C ASN A 44 5.69 -6.12 16.03
N ALA A 45 6.48 -6.60 17.00
CA ALA A 45 7.92 -6.77 16.85
C ALA A 45 8.23 -7.96 15.94
N GLY A 46 8.56 -7.66 14.69
CA GLY A 46 8.97 -8.68 13.73
C GLY A 46 8.06 -8.87 12.55
N ALA A 47 7.08 -8.00 12.34
CA ALA A 47 6.37 -7.97 11.08
C ALA A 47 7.37 -7.71 9.94
N GLY A 48 7.33 -8.59 8.95
CA GLY A 48 8.15 -8.51 7.76
C GLY A 48 7.28 -8.61 6.53
N GLY A 49 7.79 -8.13 5.41
CA GLY A 49 7.07 -8.16 4.16
C GLY A 49 8.03 -8.03 2.99
N GLU A 50 7.66 -8.64 1.88
CA GLU A 50 8.43 -8.57 0.66
C GLU A 50 7.51 -8.18 -0.51
N LEU A 51 7.86 -7.09 -1.18
CA LEU A 51 7.18 -6.60 -2.36
C LEU A 51 7.93 -7.08 -3.59
N ARG A 52 7.24 -7.86 -4.42
CA ARG A 52 7.78 -8.44 -5.66
C ARG A 52 7.04 -7.95 -6.89
N ASP A 53 7.74 -7.92 -8.01
CA ASP A 53 7.15 -7.79 -9.33
C ASP A 53 6.48 -9.12 -9.76
N ARG A 54 5.77 -9.10 -10.88
CA ARG A 54 5.05 -10.27 -11.39
C ARG A 54 5.93 -11.47 -11.75
N ASN A 55 7.22 -11.23 -12.00
CA ASN A 55 8.22 -12.24 -12.37
C ASN A 55 9.04 -12.69 -11.15
N GLY A 56 8.71 -12.22 -9.94
CA GLY A 56 9.37 -12.55 -8.69
C GLY A 56 10.60 -11.69 -8.37
N VAL A 57 10.88 -10.62 -9.12
CA VAL A 57 11.94 -9.66 -8.79
C VAL A 57 11.57 -8.90 -7.53
N VAL A 58 12.48 -8.85 -6.57
CA VAL A 58 12.29 -8.11 -5.31
C VAL A 58 12.42 -6.62 -5.58
N LEU A 59 11.38 -5.86 -5.27
CA LEU A 59 11.34 -4.40 -5.38
C LEU A 59 11.72 -3.75 -4.04
N ALA A 60 11.13 -4.26 -2.96
CA ALA A 60 11.40 -3.81 -1.60
C ALA A 60 11.13 -4.94 -0.61
N SER A 61 11.84 -4.96 0.52
CA SER A 61 11.68 -5.95 1.58
C SER A 61 11.98 -5.33 2.93
N PHE A 62 11.21 -5.65 3.95
CA PHE A 62 11.44 -5.19 5.31
C PHE A 62 11.26 -6.32 6.31
N ASP A 63 11.99 -6.24 7.40
CA ASP A 63 11.86 -7.09 8.58
C ASP A 63 11.93 -6.23 9.86
N ALA A 64 11.96 -6.89 11.02
CA ALA A 64 12.04 -6.21 12.33
C ALA A 64 13.23 -5.26 12.49
N THR A 65 14.28 -5.45 11.70
CA THR A 65 15.62 -4.88 11.91
C THR A 65 16.09 -4.03 10.75
N LYS A 66 15.66 -4.32 9.52
CA LYS A 66 16.12 -3.66 8.31
C LYS A 66 14.99 -3.50 7.30
N SER A 67 15.09 -2.42 6.54
CA SER A 67 14.37 -2.20 5.31
C SER A 67 15.38 -2.13 4.16
N ALA A 68 15.04 -2.74 3.03
CA ALA A 68 15.90 -2.86 1.87
C ALA A 68 15.10 -2.70 0.59
N PHE A 69 15.75 -2.21 -0.46
CA PHE A 69 15.22 -2.14 -1.81
C PHE A 69 15.95 -3.15 -2.70
N SER A 70 15.46 -3.33 -3.93
CA SER A 70 16.12 -4.14 -4.96
C SER A 70 17.62 -3.83 -5.06
N ASP A 71 18.46 -4.86 -5.22
CA ASP A 71 19.92 -4.67 -5.36
C ASP A 71 20.28 -3.90 -6.65
N ASP A 72 19.46 -4.04 -7.70
CA ASP A 72 19.65 -3.37 -8.98
C ASP A 72 19.21 -1.90 -8.93
N ALA A 73 20.17 -0.99 -9.11
CA ALA A 73 19.94 0.45 -9.08
C ALA A 73 18.97 0.93 -10.16
N GLU A 74 19.03 0.35 -11.37
CA GLU A 74 18.12 0.73 -12.44
C GLU A 74 16.68 0.34 -12.11
N THR A 75 16.46 -0.87 -11.56
CA THR A 75 15.15 -1.29 -11.08
C THR A 75 14.62 -0.38 -9.99
N ARG A 76 15.45 -0.01 -9.01
CA ARG A 76 15.03 0.91 -7.94
C ARG A 76 14.54 2.24 -8.47
N VAL A 77 15.28 2.85 -9.40
CA VAL A 77 14.93 4.16 -9.98
C VAL A 77 13.74 4.04 -10.92
N ALA A 78 13.71 3.03 -11.79
CA ALA A 78 12.63 2.85 -12.78
C ALA A 78 11.29 2.51 -12.11
N CYS A 79 11.31 1.70 -11.05
CA CYS A 79 10.12 1.28 -10.31
C CYS A 79 9.83 2.15 -9.08
N TYR A 80 10.55 3.26 -8.88
CA TYR A 80 10.43 4.06 -7.65
C TYR A 80 8.99 4.55 -7.40
N HIS A 81 8.28 5.05 -8.41
CA HIS A 81 6.91 5.54 -8.22
C HIS A 81 5.86 4.42 -8.08
N VAL A 82 6.19 3.20 -8.49
CA VAL A 82 5.39 1.99 -8.22
C VAL A 82 5.60 1.53 -6.79
N THR A 83 6.87 1.40 -6.40
CA THR A 83 7.29 0.85 -5.11
C THR A 83 7.00 1.83 -3.98
N GLY A 84 7.31 3.11 -4.21
CA GLY A 84 7.41 4.14 -3.19
C GLY A 84 8.67 4.00 -2.35
N ASP A 85 8.62 4.57 -1.16
CA ASP A 85 9.62 4.39 -0.13
C ASP A 85 8.97 4.20 1.24
N TYR A 86 9.79 3.82 2.22
CA TYR A 86 9.35 3.58 3.61
C TYR A 86 8.94 4.87 4.35
N TRP A 87 9.23 6.04 3.79
CA TRP A 87 8.83 7.35 4.35
C TRP A 87 7.55 7.89 3.68
N ASN A 88 6.98 7.14 2.75
CA ASN A 88 5.83 7.51 1.95
C ASN A 88 5.96 8.87 1.24
N ARG A 89 7.16 9.24 0.76
CA ARG A 89 7.41 10.55 0.11
C ARG A 89 6.62 10.73 -1.18
N THR A 90 6.35 9.64 -1.90
CA THR A 90 5.55 9.66 -3.14
C THR A 90 4.04 9.70 -2.90
N GLY A 91 3.59 9.31 -1.71
CA GLY A 91 2.17 9.19 -1.33
C GLY A 91 1.34 8.13 -2.07
N THR A 92 1.85 7.60 -3.19
CA THR A 92 1.13 6.73 -4.14
C THR A 92 1.81 5.39 -4.39
N GLY A 93 2.95 5.14 -3.75
CA GLY A 93 3.68 3.89 -3.88
C GLY A 93 3.01 2.73 -3.14
N ALA A 94 3.26 1.51 -3.61
CA ALA A 94 2.70 0.29 -3.06
C ALA A 94 3.08 0.08 -1.59
N LEU A 95 4.30 0.44 -1.18
CA LEU A 95 4.73 0.36 0.22
C LEU A 95 3.84 1.19 1.15
N GLY A 96 3.46 2.40 0.73
CA GLY A 96 2.58 3.27 1.52
C GLY A 96 1.12 2.83 1.47
N ALA A 97 0.63 2.46 0.28
CA ALA A 97 -0.78 2.08 0.07
C ALA A 97 -1.16 0.74 0.71
N TYR A 98 -0.23 -0.23 0.71
CA TYR A 98 -0.49 -1.61 1.16
C TYR A 98 0.34 -2.00 2.38
N TRP A 99 0.87 -1.03 3.14
CA TRP A 99 1.68 -1.28 4.34
C TRP A 99 1.01 -2.23 5.35
N GLY A 100 -0.28 -2.02 5.60
CA GLY A 100 -1.07 -2.85 6.51
C GLY A 100 -1.24 -4.27 6.02
N ASP A 101 -1.51 -4.44 4.71
CA ASP A 101 -1.71 -5.75 4.09
C ASP A 101 -0.42 -6.58 4.06
N MET A 102 0.73 -5.92 3.86
CA MET A 102 2.05 -6.57 3.89
C MET A 102 2.43 -7.12 5.26
N GLN A 103 1.92 -6.49 6.34
CA GLN A 103 2.14 -6.94 7.71
C GLN A 103 0.99 -7.81 8.27
N GLU A 104 -0.03 -8.06 7.45
CA GLU A 104 -1.28 -8.70 7.87
C GLU A 104 -1.90 -8.05 9.11
N TYR A 105 -2.01 -6.72 9.08
CA TYR A 105 -2.60 -5.96 10.18
C TYR A 105 -4.07 -6.35 10.42
N GLU A 106 -4.39 -6.70 11.66
CA GLU A 106 -5.74 -7.03 12.08
C GLU A 106 -6.35 -5.88 12.91
N LEU A 107 -7.45 -5.33 12.42
CA LEU A 107 -8.09 -4.15 13.01
C LEU A 107 -8.59 -4.37 14.45
N LEU A 108 -9.10 -5.56 14.75
CA LEU A 108 -9.71 -5.87 16.06
C LEU A 108 -8.66 -6.06 17.16
N SER A 109 -7.51 -6.65 16.82
CA SER A 109 -6.44 -6.95 17.76
C SER A 109 -5.35 -5.86 17.77
N GLY A 110 -5.26 -5.04 16.72
CA GLY A 110 -4.19 -4.05 16.54
C GLY A 110 -2.80 -4.68 16.40
N THR A 111 -2.76 -5.96 16.00
CA THR A 111 -1.54 -6.74 15.86
C THR A 111 -1.25 -7.05 14.40
N THR A 112 0.01 -7.32 14.11
CA THR A 112 0.53 -7.77 12.83
C THR A 112 1.05 -9.20 12.98
N LYS A 113 1.23 -9.91 11.88
CA LYS A 113 1.83 -11.25 11.92
C LYS A 113 3.34 -11.15 11.76
N LYS A 114 4.03 -12.01 12.50
CA LYS A 114 5.49 -12.14 12.45
C LYS A 114 5.99 -12.87 11.20
N GLU A 115 5.13 -13.64 10.54
CA GLU A 115 5.50 -14.34 9.32
C GLU A 115 5.57 -13.37 8.14
N PRO A 116 6.70 -13.32 7.41
CA PRO A 116 6.85 -12.40 6.29
C PRO A 116 5.92 -12.79 5.15
N LYS A 117 5.06 -11.86 4.73
CA LYS A 117 4.17 -12.05 3.59
C LYS A 117 4.81 -11.54 2.30
N GLN A 118 4.68 -12.33 1.25
CA GLN A 118 5.00 -11.90 -0.10
C GLN A 118 3.80 -11.20 -0.73
N PHE A 119 4.00 -9.97 -1.18
CA PHE A 119 3.04 -9.17 -1.90
C PHE A 119 3.53 -9.00 -3.34
N THR A 120 2.82 -9.61 -4.28
CA THR A 120 3.20 -9.60 -5.70
C THR A 120 2.38 -8.59 -6.46
N LEU A 121 3.05 -7.65 -7.14
CA LEU A 121 2.43 -6.69 -8.05
C LEU A 121 2.25 -7.28 -9.44
N THR A 122 1.37 -6.66 -10.22
CA THR A 122 1.19 -6.95 -11.65
C THR A 122 2.26 -6.32 -12.54
N VAL A 123 3.01 -5.37 -11.98
CA VAL A 123 4.10 -4.67 -12.65
C VAL A 123 5.25 -5.62 -12.97
N ASP A 124 5.89 -5.41 -14.11
CA ASP A 124 7.11 -6.06 -14.55
C ASP A 124 8.28 -5.07 -14.47
N ALA A 125 9.28 -5.39 -13.65
CA ALA A 125 10.43 -4.52 -13.44
C ALA A 125 11.23 -4.29 -14.74
N SER A 126 11.29 -5.29 -15.63
CA SER A 126 11.97 -5.16 -16.91
C SER A 126 11.26 -4.19 -17.85
N LEU A 127 9.92 -4.17 -17.84
CA LEU A 127 9.14 -3.21 -18.61
C LEU A 127 9.26 -1.79 -18.05
N CYS A 128 9.30 -1.64 -16.72
CA CYS A 128 9.58 -0.33 -16.10
C CYS A 128 10.95 0.20 -16.53
N ARG A 129 12.01 -0.62 -16.50
CA ARG A 129 13.35 -0.21 -16.99
C ARG A 129 13.31 0.16 -18.47
N ALA A 130 12.66 -0.64 -19.31
CA ALA A 130 12.53 -0.35 -20.73
C ALA A 130 11.81 0.99 -20.98
N ALA A 131 10.70 1.25 -20.29
CA ALA A 131 9.94 2.50 -20.40
C ALA A 131 10.73 3.71 -19.87
N TRP A 132 11.44 3.56 -18.75
CA TRP A 132 12.29 4.59 -18.17
C TRP A 132 13.43 4.99 -19.13
N ASN A 133 14.11 3.98 -19.71
CA ASN A 133 15.16 4.19 -20.71
C ASN A 133 14.62 4.84 -21.99
N ALA A 134 13.41 4.46 -22.42
CA ALA A 134 12.79 5.03 -23.62
C ALA A 134 12.39 6.51 -23.48
N ILE A 135 11.95 6.95 -22.29
CA ILE A 135 11.66 8.37 -22.04
C ILE A 135 12.97 9.19 -22.00
N GLY A 136 14.01 8.63 -21.39
CA GLY A 136 15.31 9.25 -21.26
C GLY A 136 15.44 10.15 -20.02
N TYR A 137 16.62 10.10 -19.39
CA TYR A 137 16.88 10.61 -18.04
C TYR A 137 16.66 12.11 -17.82
N ASN A 138 16.75 12.94 -18.86
CA ASN A 138 16.66 14.40 -18.75
C ASN A 138 15.30 14.96 -19.16
N ARG A 139 14.26 14.11 -19.18
CA ARG A 139 12.89 14.52 -19.54
C ARG A 139 11.97 14.47 -18.34
N ARG A 140 10.93 15.29 -18.40
CA ARG A 140 9.82 15.28 -17.43
C ARG A 140 8.61 14.66 -18.10
N GLY A 141 8.01 13.66 -17.48
CA GLY A 141 6.91 12.94 -18.09
C GLY A 141 6.53 11.69 -17.32
N ALA A 142 5.66 10.89 -17.92
CA ALA A 142 5.21 9.63 -17.38
C ALA A 142 4.92 8.64 -18.51
N ALA A 143 5.08 7.35 -18.23
CA ALA A 143 4.61 6.26 -19.08
C ALA A 143 3.91 5.23 -18.21
N MET A 144 2.75 4.76 -18.68
CA MET A 144 2.02 3.65 -18.06
C MET A 144 1.67 2.65 -19.16
N LEU A 145 1.88 1.38 -18.86
CA LEU A 145 1.56 0.26 -19.74
C LEU A 145 0.53 -0.61 -19.04
N MET A 146 -0.57 -0.91 -19.73
CA MET A 146 -1.70 -1.62 -19.15
C MET A 146 -2.17 -2.74 -20.10
N ASN A 147 -2.56 -3.87 -19.53
CA ASN A 147 -3.27 -4.91 -20.26
C ASN A 147 -4.74 -4.49 -20.45
N TYR A 148 -5.12 -4.16 -21.69
CA TYR A 148 -6.48 -3.69 -22.00
C TYR A 148 -7.60 -4.71 -21.73
N LYS A 149 -7.27 -6.02 -21.63
CA LYS A 149 -8.26 -7.07 -21.35
C LYS A 149 -8.49 -7.27 -19.85
N THR A 150 -7.45 -7.14 -19.04
CA THR A 150 -7.50 -7.44 -17.59
C THR A 150 -7.47 -6.20 -16.71
N GLY A 151 -7.06 -5.04 -17.25
CA GLY A 151 -6.83 -3.81 -16.49
C GLY A 151 -5.53 -3.80 -15.69
N GLU A 152 -4.71 -4.86 -15.77
CA GLU A 152 -3.45 -4.93 -15.04
C GLU A 152 -2.45 -3.88 -15.52
N VAL A 153 -1.87 -3.13 -14.58
CA VAL A 153 -0.75 -2.22 -14.86
C VAL A 153 0.54 -3.03 -14.92
N LEU A 154 1.15 -3.07 -16.10
CA LEU A 154 2.37 -3.83 -16.39
C LEU A 154 3.64 -3.00 -16.17
N ALA A 155 3.56 -1.68 -16.34
CA ALA A 155 4.64 -0.77 -16.02
C ALA A 155 4.06 0.62 -15.70
N MET A 156 4.69 1.33 -14.77
CA MET A 156 4.34 2.70 -14.43
C MET A 156 5.63 3.44 -14.05
N VAL A 157 5.96 4.48 -14.81
CA VAL A 157 7.21 5.22 -14.69
C VAL A 157 6.89 6.72 -14.71
N SER A 158 7.46 7.47 -13.77
CA SER A 158 7.39 8.94 -13.74
C SER A 158 8.80 9.50 -13.72
N LEU A 159 9.02 10.61 -14.43
CA LEU A 159 10.30 11.32 -14.44
C LEU A 159 10.13 12.81 -14.08
N PRO A 160 11.08 13.39 -13.31
CA PRO A 160 12.29 12.75 -12.81
C PRO A 160 12.00 11.72 -11.71
N SER A 161 12.89 10.74 -11.57
CA SER A 161 12.83 9.70 -10.54
C SER A 161 14.05 9.78 -9.62
N VAL A 162 14.05 9.01 -8.54
CA VAL A 162 15.09 9.02 -7.50
C VAL A 162 15.44 7.59 -7.08
N ASP A 163 16.72 7.35 -6.78
CA ASP A 163 17.15 6.11 -6.12
C ASP A 163 16.86 6.25 -4.61
N PRO A 164 15.99 5.42 -4.01
CA PRO A 164 15.68 5.49 -2.58
C PRO A 164 16.87 5.16 -1.66
N ILE A 165 17.95 4.57 -2.17
CA ILE A 165 19.17 4.28 -1.39
C ILE A 165 20.20 5.41 -1.52
N ASN A 166 20.51 5.83 -2.75
CA ASN A 166 21.67 6.70 -3.03
C ASN A 166 21.30 8.15 -3.41
N GLY A 167 20.00 8.49 -3.45
CA GLY A 167 19.52 9.70 -4.11
C GLY A 167 19.53 11.00 -3.30
N GLU A 168 19.84 10.99 -1.99
CA GLU A 168 19.53 12.12 -1.11
C GLU A 168 20.33 13.40 -1.38
N ALA A 169 21.51 13.33 -2.00
CA ALA A 169 22.40 14.49 -2.13
C ALA A 169 21.96 15.51 -3.22
N LYS A 170 21.22 15.08 -4.25
CA LYS A 170 20.73 15.93 -5.36
C LYS A 170 19.43 15.37 -5.97
N VAL A 171 18.36 15.33 -5.17
CA VAL A 171 17.03 14.98 -5.69
C VAL A 171 16.52 16.12 -6.57
N ALA A 172 16.11 15.79 -7.80
CA ALA A 172 15.48 16.79 -8.68
C ALA A 172 14.17 17.29 -8.06
N ASP A 173 13.89 18.58 -8.26
CA ASP A 173 12.60 19.14 -7.85
C ASP A 173 11.47 18.35 -8.52
N THR A 174 10.43 18.00 -7.77
CA THR A 174 9.30 17.12 -8.17
C THR A 174 9.61 15.64 -8.46
N ALA A 175 10.77 15.11 -8.05
CA ALA A 175 11.10 13.68 -8.26
C ALA A 175 10.17 12.72 -7.53
N PHE A 176 9.54 13.15 -6.43
CA PHE A 176 8.59 12.33 -5.67
C PHE A 176 7.18 12.29 -6.31
N ILE A 177 6.88 13.17 -7.27
CA ILE A 177 5.56 13.23 -7.90
C ILE A 177 5.40 12.03 -8.83
N ASN A 178 4.41 11.19 -8.54
CA ASN A 178 3.94 10.17 -9.47
C ASN A 178 3.02 10.81 -10.52
N ARG A 179 3.59 11.17 -11.68
CA ARG A 179 2.85 11.82 -12.77
C ARG A 179 1.83 10.91 -13.46
N CYS A 180 1.92 9.60 -13.27
CA CYS A 180 0.93 8.68 -13.82
C CYS A 180 -0.40 8.75 -13.06
N LEU A 181 -0.38 9.05 -11.76
CA LEU A 181 -1.55 9.02 -10.89
C LEU A 181 -1.95 10.39 -10.34
N SER A 182 -1.00 11.31 -10.19
CA SER A 182 -1.18 12.56 -9.45
C SER A 182 -0.99 13.82 -10.30
N ALA A 183 -0.83 13.67 -11.62
CA ALA A 183 -0.71 14.81 -12.52
C ALA A 183 -1.79 14.78 -13.61
N THR A 184 -2.24 15.97 -14.00
CA THR A 184 -3.19 16.17 -15.10
C THR A 184 -2.52 16.94 -16.21
N PHE A 185 -2.68 16.49 -17.45
CA PHE A 185 -2.13 17.13 -18.63
C PHE A 185 -3.25 17.43 -19.63
N PRO A 186 -3.20 18.56 -20.35
CA PRO A 186 -4.05 18.76 -21.51
C PRO A 186 -3.79 17.63 -22.52
N PRO A 187 -4.79 16.81 -22.88
CA PRO A 187 -4.57 15.62 -23.71
C PRO A 187 -4.24 15.97 -25.16
N GLY A 188 -4.66 17.14 -25.66
CA GLY A 188 -4.43 17.53 -27.04
C GLY A 188 -5.09 16.57 -28.04
N SER A 189 -4.41 16.27 -29.15
CA SER A 189 -5.01 15.50 -30.24
C SER A 189 -5.35 14.05 -29.88
N ILE A 190 -4.80 13.46 -28.81
CA ILE A 190 -5.20 12.10 -28.38
C ILE A 190 -6.67 12.05 -27.94
N PHE A 191 -7.23 13.19 -27.50
CA PHE A 191 -8.63 13.29 -27.07
C PHE A 191 -9.62 13.20 -28.23
N LYS A 192 -9.15 13.37 -29.47
CA LYS A 192 -10.01 13.24 -30.67
C LYS A 192 -10.64 11.84 -30.77
N LEU A 193 -10.02 10.81 -30.18
CA LEU A 193 -10.63 9.48 -30.11
C LEU A 193 -11.94 9.49 -29.31
N VAL A 194 -11.98 10.22 -28.19
CA VAL A 194 -13.20 10.37 -27.38
C VAL A 194 -14.24 11.18 -28.15
N THR A 195 -13.85 12.29 -28.76
CA THR A 195 -14.75 13.10 -29.59
C THR A 195 -15.32 12.31 -30.76
N ALA A 196 -14.50 11.48 -31.43
CA ALA A 196 -14.94 10.64 -32.53
C ALA A 196 -15.89 9.52 -32.06
N ALA A 197 -15.60 8.89 -30.91
CA ALA A 197 -16.47 7.88 -30.32
C ALA A 197 -17.86 8.46 -29.98
N ALA A 198 -17.90 9.63 -29.34
CA ALA A 198 -19.16 10.33 -29.04
C ALA A 198 -19.91 10.70 -30.33
N ALA A 199 -19.21 11.13 -31.38
CA ALA A 199 -19.86 11.41 -32.66
C ALA A 199 -20.50 10.15 -33.27
N ILE A 200 -19.79 9.01 -33.24
CA ILE A 200 -20.30 7.73 -33.74
C ILE A 200 -21.55 7.26 -32.97
N GLU A 201 -21.58 7.49 -31.67
CA GLU A 201 -22.69 7.08 -30.80
C GLU A 201 -23.91 8.01 -30.92
N ASP A 202 -23.67 9.32 -30.95
CA ASP A 202 -24.74 10.32 -30.75
C ASP A 202 -25.19 11.03 -32.04
N VAL A 203 -24.41 11.01 -33.13
CA VAL A 203 -24.76 11.72 -34.37
C VAL A 203 -25.58 10.81 -35.29
N PRO A 204 -26.88 11.07 -35.52
CA PRO A 204 -27.69 10.27 -36.43
C PRO A 204 -27.16 10.39 -37.86
N ASP A 205 -27.24 9.28 -38.59
CA ASP A 205 -26.87 9.22 -40.00
C ASP A 205 -25.40 9.57 -40.26
N LEU A 206 -24.52 9.47 -39.24
CA LEU A 206 -23.10 9.88 -39.39
C LEU A 206 -22.41 9.18 -40.57
N PHE A 207 -22.67 7.89 -40.74
CA PHE A 207 -22.04 7.06 -41.78
C PHE A 207 -22.70 7.19 -43.17
N SER A 208 -23.85 7.83 -43.27
CA SER A 208 -24.58 8.02 -44.55
C SER A 208 -24.43 9.44 -45.11
N ARG A 209 -23.78 10.35 -44.39
CA ARG A 209 -23.40 11.69 -44.88
C ARG A 209 -22.25 11.56 -45.88
N GLN A 210 -22.59 11.55 -47.17
CA GLN A 210 -21.65 11.69 -48.29
C GLN A 210 -21.31 13.15 -48.54
#